data_AF-A0A815NFD0-F1
#
_entry.id   AF-A0A815NFD0-F1
#
_cell.length_a   1.000
_cell.length_b   1.000
_cell.length_c   1.000
_cell.angle_alpha   90.00
_cell.angle_beta   90.00
_cell.angle_gamma   90.00
#
_symmetry.space_group_name_H-M   'P 1'
#
loop_
_entity.id
_entity.type
_entity.pdbx_description
1 polymer ?
#
loop_
_entity_poly.entity_id
_entity_poly.type
_entity_poly.pdbx_seq_one_letter_code
_entity_poly.pdbx_strand_id
1 'polypeptide(L)'
;SFGELETWYEEIDKSSLINVHVIQPICPIGQISPPPFPLAAYGTNSKYTAKDVLDRWSSIFDTCMNQNIRILDFSADCDPKQMKAMRDSMGFEEHPNRFEISLLKVSEQV
;
A
#
# COMPACT_ATOMS: atom_id res chain seq x y z
N SER A 1 0.38 -1.93 -29.98
CA SER A 1 0.69 -0.75 -30.82
C SER A 1 0.05 0.48 -30.17
N PHE A 2 0.40 1.70 -30.59
CA PHE A 2 -0.27 2.91 -30.06
C PHE A 2 -1.78 2.89 -30.33
N GLY A 3 -2.21 2.40 -31.50
CA GLY A 3 -3.64 2.27 -31.81
C GLY A 3 -4.39 1.31 -30.89
N GLU A 4 -3.77 0.21 -30.45
CA GLU A 4 -4.39 -0.69 -29.46
C GLU A 4 -4.59 -0.01 -28.09
N LEU A 5 -3.65 0.86 -27.69
CA LEU A 5 -3.79 1.64 -26.44
C LEU A 5 -4.89 2.70 -26.56
N GLU A 6 -5.01 3.33 -27.72
CA GLU A 6 -6.07 4.30 -28.00
C GLU A 6 -7.45 3.64 -27.99
N THR A 7 -7.60 2.51 -28.66
CA THR A 7 -8.83 1.70 -28.61
C THR A 7 -9.19 1.30 -27.18
N TRP A 8 -8.22 0.81 -26.41
CA TRP A 8 -8.42 0.49 -24.99
C TRP A 8 -8.85 1.70 -24.17
N TYR A 9 -8.23 2.86 -24.39
CA TYR A 9 -8.57 4.07 -23.64
C TYR A 9 -10.00 4.55 -23.90
N GLU A 10 -10.50 4.38 -25.13
CA GLU A 10 -11.87 4.77 -25.50
C GLU A 10 -12.91 3.74 -25.07
N GLU A 11 -12.59 2.45 -25.10
CA GLU A 11 -13.55 1.36 -24.85
C GLU A 11 -13.65 0.92 -23.38
N ILE A 12 -12.61 1.15 -22.57
CA ILE A 12 -12.57 0.68 -21.19
C ILE A 12 -13.27 1.67 -20.25
N ASP A 13 -14.12 1.12 -19.37
CA ASP A 13 -14.72 1.86 -18.27
C ASP A 13 -13.63 2.52 -17.40
N LYS A 14 -13.63 3.85 -17.39
CA LYS A 14 -12.68 4.66 -16.62
C LYS A 14 -13.09 4.65 -15.14
N SER A 15 -12.14 4.27 -14.28
CA SER A 15 -12.33 4.40 -12.83
C SER A 15 -12.29 5.87 -12.42
N SER A 16 -13.18 6.27 -11.51
CA SER A 16 -13.19 7.63 -10.95
C SER A 16 -12.10 7.87 -9.90
N LEU A 17 -11.53 6.79 -9.35
CA LEU A 17 -10.47 6.83 -8.35
C LEU A 17 -9.30 5.96 -8.78
N ILE A 18 -8.11 6.32 -8.30
CA ILE A 18 -6.89 5.54 -8.45
C ILE A 18 -6.34 5.19 -7.07
N ASN A 19 -5.97 3.93 -6.88
CA ASN A 19 -5.16 3.53 -5.74
C ASN A 19 -3.69 3.52 -6.15
N VAL A 20 -2.85 4.20 -5.37
CA VAL A 20 -1.41 4.28 -5.60
C VAL A 20 -0.68 3.69 -4.39
N HIS A 21 0.22 2.75 -4.65
CA HIS A 21 1.06 2.12 -3.64
C HIS A 21 2.49 2.57 -3.87
N VAL A 22 3.15 3.03 -2.82
CA VAL A 22 4.47 3.65 -2.87
C VAL A 22 5.34 3.01 -1.80
N ILE A 23 6.61 2.74 -2.14
CA ILE A 23 7.62 2.31 -1.16
C ILE A 23 8.45 3.53 -0.78
N GLN A 24 8.53 3.79 0.52
CA GLN A 24 9.41 4.78 1.11
C GLN A 24 10.61 4.05 1.74
N PRO A 25 11.83 4.17 1.18
CA PRO A 25 13.02 3.68 1.85
C PRO A 25 13.21 4.39 3.20
N ILE A 26 13.61 3.63 4.21
CA ILE A 26 14.00 4.19 5.51
C ILE A 26 15.52 4.27 5.56
N CYS A 27 16.04 5.48 5.74
CA CYS A 27 17.47 5.71 5.94
C CYS A 27 17.81 5.93 7.40
N PRO A 28 19.03 5.55 7.83
CA PRO A 28 19.56 5.94 9.13
C PRO A 28 19.50 7.45 9.35
N ILE A 29 19.32 7.84 10.61
CA ILE A 29 19.26 9.25 11.03
C ILE A 29 20.52 9.99 10.55
N GLY A 30 20.33 11.14 9.91
CA GLY A 30 21.42 11.97 9.38
C GLY A 30 21.82 11.67 7.94
N GLN A 31 21.17 10.72 7.27
CA GLN A 31 21.33 10.49 5.84
C GLN A 31 20.13 11.00 5.04
N ILE A 32 20.36 11.41 3.79
CA ILE A 32 19.30 11.80 2.87
C ILE A 32 18.57 10.53 2.45
N SER A 33 17.28 10.46 2.75
CA SER A 33 16.44 9.37 2.28
C SER A 33 16.33 9.41 0.75
N PRO A 34 16.47 8.27 0.05
CA PRO A 34 16.09 8.20 -1.35
C PRO A 34 14.63 8.60 -1.51
N PRO A 35 14.26 9.12 -2.69
CA PRO A 35 12.88 9.44 -2.99
C PRO A 35 12.04 8.16 -2.95
N PRO A 36 10.78 8.25 -2.51
CA PRO A 36 9.85 7.15 -2.64
C PRO A 36 9.66 6.77 -4.11
N PHE A 37 9.37 5.50 -4.36
CA PHE A 37 9.13 5.00 -5.71
C PHE A 37 7.79 4.26 -5.79
N PRO A 38 7.06 4.40 -6.92
CA PRO A 38 5.78 3.75 -7.11
C PRO A 38 5.96 2.24 -7.25
N LEU A 39 5.17 1.49 -6.51
CA LEU A 39 5.09 0.03 -6.61
C LEU A 39 3.97 -0.40 -7.56
N ALA A 40 2.79 0.21 -7.40
CA ALA A 40 1.63 -0.11 -8.22
C ALA A 40 0.65 1.07 -8.25
N ALA A 41 -0.04 1.23 -9.38
CA ALA A 41 -1.15 2.17 -9.51
C ALA A 41 -2.25 1.51 -10.34
N TYR A 42 -3.49 1.52 -9.85
CA TYR A 42 -4.62 0.90 -10.54
C TYR A 42 -5.93 1.62 -10.24
N GLY A 43 -6.82 1.63 -11.24
CA GLY A 43 -8.16 2.18 -11.11
C GLY A 43 -9.00 1.41 -10.09
N THR A 44 -9.86 2.13 -9.37
CA THR A 44 -10.79 1.55 -8.40
C THR A 44 -12.12 2.30 -8.41
N ASN A 45 -13.20 1.59 -8.10
CA ASN A 45 -14.51 2.17 -7.83
C ASN A 45 -14.82 2.20 -6.31
N SER A 46 -13.80 2.00 -5.47
CA SER A 46 -13.93 1.87 -4.02
C SER A 46 -14.95 0.80 -3.58
N LYS A 47 -15.12 -0.30 -4.33
CA LYS A 47 -15.92 -1.46 -3.90
C LYS A 47 -15.10 -2.58 -3.24
N TYR A 48 -13.80 -2.36 -3.05
CA TYR A 48 -12.93 -3.30 -2.33
C TYR A 48 -13.31 -3.41 -0.86
N THR A 49 -12.98 -4.55 -0.25
CA THR A 49 -13.20 -4.89 1.15
C THR A 49 -11.89 -4.81 1.95
N ALA A 50 -11.99 -4.86 3.29
CA ALA A 50 -10.81 -4.96 4.15
C ALA A 50 -9.97 -6.22 3.89
N LYS A 51 -10.62 -7.33 3.52
CA LYS A 51 -9.94 -8.57 3.12
C LYS A 51 -9.10 -8.36 1.86
N ASP A 52 -9.65 -7.69 0.85
CA ASP A 52 -8.90 -7.38 -0.38
C ASP A 52 -7.68 -6.49 -0.12
N VAL A 53 -7.72 -5.66 0.93
CA VAL A 53 -6.57 -4.86 1.38
C VAL A 53 -5.52 -5.77 2.02
N LEU A 54 -5.90 -6.66 2.94
CA LEU A 54 -5.00 -7.61 3.59
C LEU A 54 -4.32 -8.56 2.61
N ASP A 55 -5.10 -9.14 1.68
CA ASP A 55 -4.57 -10.05 0.67
C ASP A 55 -3.53 -9.35 -0.21
N ARG A 56 -3.75 -8.05 -0.52
CA ARG A 56 -2.80 -7.22 -1.25
C ARG A 56 -1.54 -6.91 -0.45
N TRP A 57 -1.67 -6.50 0.80
CA TRP A 57 -0.51 -6.22 1.67
C TRP A 57 0.34 -7.48 1.87
N SER A 58 -0.29 -8.64 2.02
CA SER A 58 0.39 -9.93 2.12
C SER A 58 1.18 -10.24 0.85
N SER A 59 0.56 -10.07 -0.32
CA SER A 59 1.24 -10.26 -1.62
C SER A 59 2.41 -9.30 -1.84
N ILE A 60 2.24 -8.02 -1.48
CA ILE A 60 3.32 -7.02 -1.53
C ILE A 60 4.48 -7.44 -0.61
N PHE A 61 4.16 -7.83 0.63
CA PHE A 61 5.19 -8.24 1.59
C PHE A 61 5.96 -9.46 1.10
N ASP A 62 5.27 -10.50 0.67
CA ASP A 62 5.91 -11.75 0.25
C ASP A 62 6.78 -11.52 -0.99
N THR A 63 6.31 -10.68 -1.94
CA THR A 63 7.10 -10.26 -3.10
C THR A 63 8.37 -9.51 -2.69
N CYS A 64 8.27 -8.54 -1.78
CA CYS A 64 9.42 -7.79 -1.27
C CYS A 64 10.41 -8.71 -0.53
N MET A 65 9.93 -9.60 0.32
CA MET A 65 10.78 -10.57 1.03
C MET A 65 11.54 -11.48 0.09
N ASN A 66 10.88 -11.99 -0.96
CA ASN A 66 11.52 -12.82 -1.99
C ASN A 66 12.63 -12.06 -2.75
N GLN A 67 12.59 -10.73 -2.73
CA GLN A 67 13.61 -9.85 -3.30
C GLN A 67 14.62 -9.32 -2.26
N ASN A 68 14.63 -9.88 -1.04
CA ASN A 68 15.45 -9.42 0.09
C ASN A 68 15.17 -7.97 0.51
N ILE A 69 13.96 -7.47 0.26
CA ILE A 69 13.48 -6.17 0.73
C ILE A 69 12.65 -6.39 1.98
N ARG A 70 13.09 -5.83 3.10
CA ARG A 70 12.38 -5.92 4.38
C ARG A 70 11.38 -4.77 4.51
N ILE A 71 10.09 -5.08 4.47
CA ILE A 71 9.04 -4.12 4.85
C ILE A 71 8.99 -4.05 6.38
N LEU A 72 9.03 -2.83 6.92
CA LEU A 72 8.94 -2.58 8.35
C LEU A 72 7.51 -2.28 8.77
N ASP A 73 6.79 -1.48 7.97
CA ASP A 73 5.42 -1.05 8.26
C ASP A 73 4.64 -0.74 6.97
N PHE A 74 3.31 -0.76 7.07
CA PHE A 74 2.35 -0.26 6.09
C PHE A 74 1.67 1.00 6.63
N SER A 75 1.80 2.10 5.89
CA SER A 75 1.01 3.31 6.11
C SER A 75 -0.15 3.35 5.11
N ALA A 76 -1.29 3.85 5.55
CA ALA A 76 -2.49 3.94 4.72
C ALA A 76 -3.33 5.15 5.15
N ASP A 77 -4.20 5.61 4.26
CA ASP A 77 -5.11 6.72 4.53
C ASP A 77 -6.17 6.28 5.53
N CYS A 78 -6.86 7.23 6.17
CA CYS A 78 -7.95 6.97 7.12
C CYS A 78 -9.23 6.38 6.47
N ASP A 79 -9.12 5.68 5.33
CA ASP A 79 -10.22 4.93 4.75
C ASP A 79 -10.65 3.80 5.70
N PRO A 80 -11.96 3.67 6.01
CA PRO A 80 -12.44 2.69 6.98
C PRO A 80 -12.05 1.23 6.69
N LYS A 81 -11.87 0.86 5.42
CA LYS A 81 -11.52 -0.51 5.04
C LYS A 81 -10.04 -0.76 5.25
N GLN A 82 -9.20 0.24 5.00
CA GLN A 82 -7.77 0.20 5.32
C GLN A 82 -7.56 0.17 6.83
N MET A 83 -8.27 1.01 7.59
CA MET A 83 -8.24 0.98 9.05
C MET A 83 -8.74 -0.34 9.64
N LYS A 84 -9.79 -0.93 9.04
CA LYS A 84 -10.25 -2.27 9.41
C LYS A 84 -9.19 -3.33 9.08
N ALA A 85 -8.56 -3.26 7.91
CA ALA A 85 -7.46 -4.16 7.56
C ALA A 85 -6.28 -4.05 8.54
N MET A 86 -5.87 -2.83 8.91
CA MET A 86 -4.84 -2.63 9.95
C MET A 86 -5.22 -3.29 11.27
N ARG A 87 -6.46 -3.09 11.72
CA ARG A 87 -6.96 -3.71 12.94
C ARG A 87 -6.97 -5.23 12.85
N ASP A 88 -7.45 -5.76 11.74
CA ASP A 88 -7.50 -7.20 11.48
C ASP A 88 -6.07 -7.79 11.42
N SER A 89 -5.08 -7.05 10.89
CA SER A 89 -3.67 -7.49 10.88
C SER A 89 -2.98 -7.42 12.23
N MET A 90 -3.39 -6.54 13.14
CA MET A 90 -2.83 -6.46 14.49
C MET A 90 -3.22 -7.67 15.36
N GLY A 91 -4.30 -8.39 15.01
CA GLY A 91 -4.72 -9.64 15.65
C GLY A 91 -4.21 -10.91 14.97
N PHE A 92 -3.33 -10.80 13.97
CA PHE A 92 -2.79 -11.92 13.20
C PHE A 92 -1.61 -12.58 13.96
N GLU A 93 -1.91 -13.39 14.98
CA GLU A 93 -0.97 -13.86 16.02
C GLU A 93 -0.04 -15.05 15.66
N GLU A 94 -0.02 -15.60 14.44
CA GLU A 94 0.68 -16.89 14.21
C GLU A 94 2.14 -16.83 13.71
N HIS A 95 2.76 -15.66 13.55
CA HIS A 95 4.17 -15.58 13.11
C HIS A 95 5.02 -14.60 13.95
N PRO A 96 6.05 -15.08 14.68
CA PRO A 96 6.78 -14.31 15.69
C PRO A 96 7.72 -13.20 15.16
N ASN A 97 7.64 -12.85 13.87
CA ASN A 97 8.59 -11.94 13.21
C ASN A 97 7.95 -10.78 12.41
N ARG A 98 6.67 -10.44 12.59
CA ARG A 98 6.00 -9.53 11.63
C ARG A 98 5.05 -8.50 12.27
N PHE A 99 5.29 -7.25 11.87
CA PHE A 99 4.46 -6.04 11.94
C PHE A 99 4.43 -5.26 13.26
N GLU A 100 5.07 -4.10 13.24
CA GLU A 100 4.73 -3.00 14.15
C GLU A 100 4.05 -1.93 13.28
N ILE A 101 2.72 -1.83 13.36
CA ILE A 101 1.95 -0.83 12.62
C ILE A 101 1.85 0.43 13.45
N SER A 102 2.62 1.44 13.06
CA SER A 102 2.67 2.74 13.72
C SER A 102 1.59 3.64 13.17
N LEU A 103 0.50 3.81 13.93
CA LEU A 103 -0.43 4.90 13.70
C LEU A 103 0.31 6.23 13.95
N LEU A 104 0.72 6.91 12.88
CA LEU A 104 1.20 8.29 12.96
C LEU A 104 0.04 9.16 13.44
N LYS A 105 -0.05 9.35 14.75
CA LYS A 105 -0.88 10.38 15.36
C LYS A 105 -0.26 11.71 14.95
N VAL A 106 -0.85 12.37 13.96
CA VAL A 106 -0.51 13.77 13.65
C VAL A 106 -0.85 14.58 14.89
N SER A 107 0.15 14.88 15.71
CA SER A 107 0.00 15.84 16.80
C SER A 107 -0.19 17.20 16.16
N GLU A 108 -1.34 17.82 16.38
CA GLU A 108 -1.59 19.22 16.11
C GLU A 108 -0.44 20.04 16.75
N GLN A 109 0.41 20.64 15.91
CA GLN A 109 1.29 21.70 16.36
C GLN A 109 0.50 23.01 16.27
N VAL A 110 0.11 23.49 17.44
CA VAL A 110 -0.30 24.87 17.73
C VAL A 110 0.92 25.78 17.68
#